data_AF-A0A0S7YAK2-F1
#
_entry.id   AF-A0A0S7YAK2-F1
#
_cell.length_a   1.000
_cell.length_b   1.000
_cell.length_c   1.000
_cell.angle_alpha   90.00
_cell.angle_beta   90.00
_cell.angle_gamma   90.00
#
_symmetry.space_group_name_H-M   'P 1'
#
loop_
_entity.id
_entity.type
_entity.pdbx_description
1 polymer ?
#
loop_
_entity_poly.entity_id
_entity_poly.type
_entity_poly.pdbx_seq_one_letter_code
_entity_poly.pdbx_strand_id
1 'polypeptide(L)'
;MKIPKIKFQKTKNFLIKLPRTLGSHTLLTFLFLFVFALVLGGIIFERYSILAQKEAPEVSEKPLQFKEKTYQNILEVWQEKKQKLIEIDLKKYPDPFRGIKGEVPKPIPEIPPEIPEEEPPETPTQEIDRLLAATNLTEFYSIKGEKLPPLYVRAGLWQEKGLGLAYEYIGSRYQNLKLLEALQKELTP
;
A
#
# COMPACT_ATOMS: atom_id res chain seq x y z
N MET A 1 -14.28 12.46 -47.47
CA MET A 1 -13.41 13.59 -47.09
C MET A 1 -11.98 13.29 -47.55
N LYS A 2 -11.36 14.15 -48.37
CA LYS A 2 -9.97 14.01 -48.83
C LYS A 2 -9.05 14.81 -47.90
N ILE A 3 -8.15 14.15 -47.18
CA ILE A 3 -7.19 14.80 -46.27
C ILE A 3 -6.03 15.38 -47.10
N PRO A 4 -5.64 16.65 -46.94
CA PRO A 4 -4.55 17.26 -47.69
C PRO A 4 -3.19 16.68 -47.24
N LYS A 5 -2.39 16.19 -48.20
CA LYS A 5 -1.02 15.71 -47.96
C LYS A 5 -0.09 16.90 -47.71
N ILE A 6 0.30 17.10 -46.45
CA ILE A 6 1.29 18.12 -46.04
C ILE A 6 2.67 17.74 -46.60
N LYS A 7 3.35 18.67 -47.28
CA LYS A 7 4.64 18.43 -47.95
C LYS A 7 5.81 18.41 -46.95
N PHE A 8 6.15 17.22 -46.42
CA PHE A 8 7.26 16.99 -45.47
C PHE A 8 8.69 17.10 -46.05
N GLN A 9 8.85 17.44 -47.33
CA GLN A 9 10.18 17.38 -47.97
C GLN A 9 11.15 18.46 -47.49
N LYS A 10 10.66 19.64 -47.05
CA LYS A 10 11.53 20.72 -46.55
C LYS A 10 12.04 20.49 -45.12
N THR A 11 11.27 19.82 -44.25
CA THR A 11 11.64 19.60 -42.85
C THR A 11 12.67 18.48 -42.67
N LYS A 12 12.76 17.54 -43.63
CA LYS A 12 13.76 16.44 -43.60
C LYS A 12 15.20 16.96 -43.60
N ASN A 13 15.51 17.98 -44.39
CA ASN A 13 16.84 18.57 -44.45
C ASN A 13 17.19 19.37 -43.18
N PHE A 14 16.18 19.86 -42.46
CA PHE A 14 16.37 20.55 -41.19
C PHE A 14 16.67 19.55 -40.05
N LEU A 15 15.93 18.43 -40.00
CA LEU A 15 16.13 17.32 -39.06
C LEU A 15 17.52 16.66 -39.19
N ILE A 16 18.06 16.55 -40.40
CA ILE A 16 19.40 15.98 -40.64
C ILE A 16 20.52 16.96 -40.21
N LYS A 17 20.29 18.27 -40.32
CA LYS A 17 21.28 19.30 -39.96
C LYS A 17 21.31 19.62 -38.47
N LEU A 18 20.18 19.47 -37.78
CA LEU A 18 20.02 19.69 -36.34
C LEU A 18 21.07 18.99 -35.47
N PRO A 19 21.31 17.66 -35.56
CA PRO A 19 22.29 17.00 -34.71
C PRO A 19 23.72 17.51 -34.97
N ARG A 20 24.04 17.90 -36.21
CA ARG A 20 25.36 18.42 -36.58
C ARG A 20 25.60 19.82 -36.00
N THR A 21 24.57 20.68 -36.00
CA THR A 21 24.69 22.02 -35.40
C THR A 21 24.64 21.96 -33.86
N LEU A 22 23.85 21.06 -33.27
CA LEU A 22 23.84 20.82 -31.82
C LEU A 22 25.18 20.29 -31.31
N GLY A 23 25.82 19.38 -32.05
CA GLY A 23 27.12 18.81 -31.70
C GLY A 23 28.29 19.80 -31.73
N SER A 24 28.20 20.86 -32.54
CA SER A 24 29.27 21.88 -32.64
C SER A 24 29.34 22.79 -31.42
N HIS A 25 28.24 22.94 -30.69
CA HIS A 25 28.12 23.80 -29.51
C HIS A 25 27.38 23.07 -28.39
N THR A 26 27.78 21.83 -28.08
CA THR A 26 27.10 20.98 -27.10
C THR A 26 26.90 21.66 -25.76
N LEU A 27 27.93 22.35 -25.24
CA LEU A 27 27.86 23.04 -23.96
C LEU A 27 26.86 24.20 -23.98
N LEU A 28 26.89 25.04 -25.01
CA LEU A 28 26.00 26.20 -25.12
C LEU A 28 24.54 25.77 -25.37
N THR A 29 24.34 24.75 -26.22
CA THR A 29 23.02 24.20 -26.50
C THR A 29 22.42 23.51 -25.28
N PHE A 30 23.23 22.78 -24.51
CA PHE A 30 22.82 22.20 -23.24
C PHE A 30 22.43 23.29 -22.23
N LEU A 31 23.25 24.34 -22.10
CA LEU A 31 22.96 25.45 -21.19
C LEU A 31 21.66 26.17 -21.57
N PHE A 32 21.45 26.41 -22.86
CA PHE A 32 20.20 26.99 -23.36
C PHE A 32 18.99 26.10 -23.06
N LEU A 33 19.09 24.79 -23.33
CA LEU A 33 18.03 23.83 -23.02
C LEU A 33 17.73 23.78 -21.51
N PHE A 34 18.76 23.84 -20.69
CA PHE A 34 18.64 23.81 -19.23
C PHE A 34 17.90 25.04 -18.72
N VAL A 35 18.28 26.23 -19.17
CA VAL A 35 17.57 27.47 -18.81
C VAL A 35 16.13 27.44 -19.33
N PHE A 36 15.92 26.97 -20.56
CA PHE A 36 14.58 26.82 -21.13
C PHE A 36 13.70 25.86 -20.31
N ALA A 37 14.26 24.74 -19.88
CA ALA A 37 13.59 23.78 -19.00
C ALA A 37 13.26 24.37 -17.63
N LEU A 38 14.15 25.19 -17.06
CA LEU A 38 13.88 25.89 -15.80
C LEU A 38 12.73 26.89 -15.94
N VAL A 39 12.68 27.65 -17.03
CA VAL A 39 11.57 28.60 -17.28
C VAL A 39 10.24 27.86 -17.43
N LEU A 40 10.21 26.79 -18.23
CA LEU A 40 9.01 25.95 -18.36
C LEU A 40 8.61 25.31 -17.03
N GLY A 41 9.58 24.76 -16.31
CA GLY A 41 9.38 24.15 -15.00
C GLY A 41 8.81 25.15 -14.00
N GLY A 42 9.32 26.39 -13.98
CA GLY A 42 8.80 27.47 -13.14
C GLY A 42 7.37 27.86 -13.49
N ILE A 43 7.04 28.00 -14.78
CA ILE A 43 5.66 28.31 -15.22
C ILE A 43 4.69 27.19 -14.82
N ILE A 44 5.08 25.93 -15.01
CA ILE A 44 4.29 24.77 -14.61
C ILE A 44 4.16 24.75 -13.08
N PHE A 45 5.26 24.91 -12.36
CA PHE A 45 5.27 24.90 -10.90
C PHE A 45 4.36 25.99 -10.32
N GLU A 46 4.40 27.21 -10.84
CA GLU A 46 3.49 28.30 -10.46
C GLU A 46 2.03 27.92 -10.66
N ARG A 47 1.70 27.32 -11.83
CA ARG A 47 0.34 26.84 -12.11
C ARG A 47 -0.09 25.75 -11.14
N TYR A 48 0.74 24.74 -10.90
CA TYR A 48 0.33 23.58 -10.11
C TYR A 48 0.44 23.82 -8.60
N SER A 49 1.49 24.50 -8.13
CA SER A 49 1.72 24.75 -6.70
C SER A 49 0.75 25.79 -6.16
N ILE A 50 0.50 26.88 -6.90
CA ILE A 50 -0.39 27.96 -6.43
C ILE A 50 -1.87 27.64 -6.67
N LEU A 51 -2.25 26.97 -7.78
CA LEU A 51 -3.65 26.53 -7.93
C LEU A 51 -3.99 25.43 -6.92
N ALA A 52 -3.11 24.45 -6.67
CA ALA A 52 -3.42 23.37 -5.73
C ALA A 52 -3.53 23.84 -4.26
N GLN A 53 -2.96 24.99 -3.91
CA GLN A 53 -3.16 25.59 -2.59
C GLN A 53 -4.42 26.45 -2.49
N LYS A 54 -4.91 27.01 -3.60
CA LYS A 54 -6.08 27.90 -3.62
C LYS A 54 -7.39 27.17 -3.92
N GLU A 55 -7.32 26.07 -4.66
CA GLU A 55 -8.36 25.05 -4.70
C GLU A 55 -8.16 24.13 -3.50
N ALA A 56 -8.44 24.64 -2.29
CA ALA A 56 -8.95 23.72 -1.28
C ALA A 56 -10.06 22.93 -2.00
N PRO A 57 -10.03 21.58 -2.00
CA PRO A 57 -11.08 20.83 -2.65
C PRO A 57 -12.40 21.42 -2.18
N GLU A 58 -13.33 21.70 -3.11
CA GLU A 58 -14.73 21.89 -2.72
C GLU A 58 -15.14 20.58 -2.04
N VAL A 59 -14.79 20.46 -0.77
CA VAL A 59 -15.35 19.50 0.15
C VAL A 59 -16.78 19.94 0.15
N SER A 60 -17.59 19.28 -0.69
CA SER A 60 -19.04 19.37 -0.65
C SER A 60 -19.40 19.49 0.82
N GLU A 61 -19.82 20.68 1.25
CA GLU A 61 -19.93 21.07 2.66
C GLU A 61 -20.97 20.23 3.43
N LYS A 62 -21.56 19.26 2.74
CA LYS A 62 -22.36 18.21 3.34
C LYS A 62 -21.39 17.19 3.93
N PRO A 63 -21.17 17.20 5.26
CA PRO A 63 -20.54 16.05 5.91
C PRO A 63 -21.25 14.80 5.41
N LEU A 64 -20.47 13.77 5.08
CA LEU A 64 -20.99 12.48 4.64
C LEU A 64 -22.01 12.00 5.68
N GLN A 65 -23.30 12.26 5.44
CA GLN A 65 -24.33 11.96 6.42
C GLN A 65 -24.47 10.45 6.47
N PHE A 66 -24.17 9.88 7.64
CA PHE A 66 -24.33 8.46 7.86
C PHE A 66 -25.79 8.08 7.65
N LYS A 67 -26.05 7.30 6.60
CA LYS A 67 -27.39 6.79 6.30
C LYS A 67 -27.61 5.51 7.10
N GLU A 68 -28.04 5.67 8.35
CA GLU A 68 -28.36 4.56 9.26
C GLU A 68 -29.19 3.45 8.58
N LYS A 69 -30.21 3.85 7.81
CA LYS A 69 -31.08 2.91 7.09
C LYS A 69 -30.33 2.03 6.08
N THR A 70 -29.31 2.56 5.42
CA THR A 70 -28.49 1.79 4.47
C THR A 70 -27.60 0.82 5.22
N TYR A 71 -27.05 1.23 6.36
CA TYR A 71 -26.23 0.37 7.20
C TYR A 71 -27.03 -0.80 7.79
N GLN A 72 -28.21 -0.53 8.36
CA GLN A 72 -29.09 -1.57 8.90
C GLN A 72 -29.51 -2.59 7.83
N ASN A 73 -29.84 -2.14 6.62
CA ASN A 73 -30.20 -3.03 5.51
C ASN A 73 -29.02 -3.94 5.10
N ILE A 74 -27.78 -3.43 5.11
CA ILE A 74 -26.59 -4.24 4.86
C ILE A 74 -26.41 -5.30 5.96
N LEU A 75 -26.64 -4.96 7.22
CA LEU A 75 -26.55 -5.90 8.34
C LEU A 75 -27.60 -7.01 8.24
N GLU A 76 -28.85 -6.67 7.90
CA GLU A 76 -29.93 -7.64 7.68
C GLU A 76 -29.57 -8.62 6.56
N VAL A 77 -29.13 -8.11 5.39
CA VAL A 77 -28.71 -8.96 4.27
C VAL A 77 -27.56 -9.89 4.65
N TRP A 78 -26.62 -9.41 5.46
CA TRP A 78 -25.51 -10.23 5.96
C TRP A 78 -25.99 -11.33 6.93
N GLN A 79 -26.90 -11.01 7.83
CA GLN A 79 -27.50 -11.97 8.76
C GLN A 79 -28.30 -13.05 8.01
N GLU A 80 -29.12 -12.66 7.04
CA GLU A 80 -29.86 -13.61 6.20
C GLU A 80 -28.93 -14.56 5.43
N LYS A 81 -27.86 -14.04 4.84
CA LYS A 81 -26.86 -14.87 4.14
C LYS A 81 -26.19 -15.85 5.09
N LYS A 82 -25.86 -15.43 6.31
CA LYS A 82 -25.25 -16.31 7.32
C LYS A 82 -26.19 -17.44 7.71
N GLN A 83 -27.48 -17.16 7.91
CA GLN A 83 -28.49 -18.18 8.21
C GLN A 83 -28.63 -19.19 7.06
N LYS A 84 -28.70 -18.70 5.82
CA LYS A 84 -28.74 -19.57 4.63
C LYS A 84 -27.52 -20.47 4.50
N LEU A 85 -26.32 -19.98 4.83
CA LEU A 85 -25.10 -20.81 4.81
C LEU A 85 -25.15 -21.92 5.86
N ILE A 86 -25.62 -21.63 7.08
CA ILE A 86 -25.79 -22.65 8.14
C ILE A 86 -26.81 -23.72 7.69
N GLU A 87 -27.91 -23.32 7.06
CA GLU A 87 -28.89 -24.26 6.51
C GLU A 87 -28.33 -25.13 5.38
N ILE A 88 -27.41 -24.59 4.58
CA ILE A 88 -26.75 -25.32 3.50
C ILE A 88 -25.74 -26.31 4.07
N ASP A 89 -24.93 -25.92 5.06
CA ASP A 89 -23.97 -26.83 5.71
C ASP A 89 -24.67 -28.00 6.43
N LEU A 90 -25.88 -27.77 6.97
CA LEU A 90 -26.70 -28.82 7.57
C LEU A 90 -27.35 -29.76 6.55
N LYS A 91 -27.52 -29.32 5.29
CA LYS A 91 -28.06 -30.16 4.23
C LYS A 91 -26.97 -31.09 3.72
N LYS A 92 -27.21 -32.40 3.83
CA LYS A 92 -26.32 -33.42 3.28
C LYS A 92 -26.48 -33.48 1.76
N TYR A 93 -25.64 -32.74 1.04
CA TYR A 93 -25.65 -32.75 -0.42
C TYR A 93 -25.04 -34.05 -0.98
N PRO A 94 -25.63 -34.65 -2.02
CA PRO A 94 -24.99 -35.73 -2.74
C PRO A 94 -23.72 -35.20 -3.40
N ASP A 95 -22.59 -35.81 -3.06
CA ASP A 95 -21.28 -35.45 -3.60
C ASP A 95 -21.27 -35.59 -5.14
N PRO A 96 -21.16 -34.48 -5.88
CA PRO A 96 -21.23 -34.49 -7.34
C PRO A 96 -19.98 -35.11 -8.00
N PHE A 97 -18.95 -35.44 -7.21
CA PHE A 97 -17.68 -35.98 -7.71
C PHE A 97 -17.52 -37.49 -7.52
N ARG A 98 -18.52 -38.18 -6.93
CA ARG A 98 -18.50 -39.66 -6.73
C ARG A 98 -18.43 -40.51 -8.01
N GLY A 99 -18.53 -39.90 -9.19
CA GLY A 99 -18.38 -40.57 -10.49
C GLY A 99 -16.94 -40.69 -11.01
N ILE A 100 -15.96 -40.03 -10.38
CA ILE A 100 -14.56 -40.10 -10.80
C ILE A 100 -13.86 -41.12 -9.91
N LYS A 101 -13.58 -42.31 -10.46
CA LYS A 101 -12.71 -43.31 -9.84
C LYS A 101 -11.27 -42.77 -9.80
N GLY A 102 -11.02 -41.89 -8.83
CA GLY A 102 -9.72 -41.38 -8.45
C GLY A 102 -9.78 -41.16 -6.96
N GLU A 103 -8.92 -41.90 -6.25
CA GLU A 103 -8.66 -41.89 -4.82
C GLU A 103 -9.32 -40.74 -4.04
N VAL A 104 -10.28 -41.09 -3.18
CA VAL A 104 -10.76 -40.21 -2.12
C VAL A 104 -9.54 -39.88 -1.25
N PRO A 105 -9.05 -38.62 -1.18
CA PRO A 105 -8.11 -38.27 -0.13
C PRO A 105 -8.80 -38.60 1.19
N LYS A 106 -8.12 -39.40 2.03
CA LYS A 106 -8.59 -39.73 3.38
C LYS A 106 -9.19 -38.46 4.00
N PRO A 107 -10.35 -38.56 4.69
CA PRO A 107 -10.81 -37.45 5.51
C PRO A 107 -9.62 -37.01 6.35
N ILE A 108 -9.18 -35.77 6.16
CA ILE A 108 -8.26 -35.16 7.11
C ILE A 108 -9.00 -35.33 8.44
N PRO A 109 -8.42 -36.03 9.43
CA PRO A 109 -9.07 -36.19 10.73
C PRO A 109 -9.51 -34.80 11.15
N GLU A 110 -10.78 -34.64 11.54
CA GLU A 110 -11.24 -33.45 12.23
C GLU A 110 -10.29 -33.27 13.39
N ILE A 111 -9.30 -32.38 13.22
CA ILE A 111 -8.46 -31.91 14.30
C ILE A 111 -9.51 -31.30 15.23
N PRO A 112 -9.73 -31.85 16.43
CA PRO A 112 -10.57 -31.20 17.43
C PRO A 112 -10.08 -29.75 17.48
N PRO A 113 -10.94 -28.73 17.57
CA PRO A 113 -10.46 -27.36 17.69
C PRO A 113 -9.40 -27.38 18.78
N GLU A 114 -8.14 -27.18 18.39
CA GLU A 114 -7.05 -26.98 19.33
C GLU A 114 -7.54 -25.79 20.14
N ILE A 115 -8.06 -26.09 21.33
CA ILE A 115 -8.04 -25.14 22.43
C ILE A 115 -6.61 -24.62 22.37
N PRO A 116 -6.38 -23.32 22.08
CA PRO A 116 -5.03 -22.79 22.12
C PRO A 116 -4.46 -23.25 23.44
N GLU A 117 -3.46 -24.13 23.39
CA GLU A 117 -2.66 -24.41 24.58
C GLU A 117 -2.12 -23.04 24.95
N GLU A 118 -2.70 -22.45 25.99
CA GLU A 118 -2.08 -21.32 26.66
C GLU A 118 -0.70 -21.83 27.05
N GLU A 119 0.32 -21.45 26.26
CA GLU A 119 1.70 -21.64 26.64
C GLU A 119 1.83 -21.09 28.07
N PRO A 120 2.48 -21.85 28.98
CA PRO A 120 2.56 -21.46 30.38
C PRO A 120 3.07 -20.02 30.48
N PRO A 121 2.58 -19.22 31.44
CA PRO A 121 2.88 -17.79 31.52
C PRO A 121 4.38 -17.56 31.41
N GLU A 122 4.79 -16.99 30.27
CA GLU A 122 6.20 -16.83 29.94
C GLU A 122 6.84 -15.90 30.97
N THR A 123 7.98 -16.30 31.51
CA THR A 123 8.72 -15.44 32.42
C THR A 123 9.13 -14.17 31.68
N PRO A 124 9.00 -12.96 32.26
CA PRO A 124 9.27 -11.68 31.57
C PRO A 124 10.63 -11.59 30.87
N THR A 125 11.63 -12.35 31.36
CA THR A 125 12.96 -12.42 30.76
C THR A 125 12.98 -13.11 29.39
N GLN A 126 12.18 -14.16 29.18
CA GLN A 126 12.13 -14.90 27.92
C GLN A 126 11.45 -14.10 26.80
N GLU A 127 10.45 -13.31 27.14
CA GLU A 127 9.74 -12.45 26.19
C GLU A 127 10.66 -11.35 25.65
N ILE A 128 11.44 -10.69 26.52
CA ILE A 128 12.40 -9.65 26.10
C ILE A 128 13.44 -10.21 25.15
N ASP A 129 14.01 -11.38 25.45
CA ASP A 129 15.01 -12.02 24.59
C ASP A 129 14.44 -12.34 23.19
N ARG A 130 13.18 -12.79 23.11
CA ARG A 130 12.48 -13.03 21.84
C ARG A 130 12.20 -11.73 21.08
N LEU A 131 11.78 -10.67 21.77
CA LEU A 131 11.56 -9.36 21.15
C LEU A 131 12.85 -8.76 20.58
N LEU A 132 13.97 -8.95 21.26
CA LEU A 132 15.30 -8.56 20.78
C LEU A 132 15.76 -9.42 19.59
N ALA A 133 15.31 -10.67 19.50
CA ALA A 133 15.62 -11.58 18.39
C ALA A 133 14.75 -11.36 17.14
N ALA A 134 13.67 -10.57 17.23
CA ALA A 134 12.75 -10.35 16.13
C ALA A 134 13.47 -9.75 14.89
N THR A 135 13.18 -10.29 13.71
CA THR A 135 13.82 -9.88 12.45
C THR A 135 13.04 -8.83 11.68
N ASN A 136 11.76 -8.68 12.00
CA ASN A 136 10.83 -7.77 11.34
C ASN A 136 9.74 -7.30 12.31
N LEU A 137 9.06 -6.20 11.97
CA LEU A 137 8.00 -5.63 12.81
C LEU A 137 6.83 -6.59 13.02
N THR A 138 6.47 -7.40 12.01
CA THR A 138 5.33 -8.33 12.14
C THR A 138 5.60 -9.34 13.24
N GLU A 139 6.79 -9.96 13.23
CA GLU A 139 7.24 -10.89 14.25
C GLU A 139 7.30 -10.21 15.64
N PHE A 140 7.85 -9.00 15.71
CA PHE A 140 7.92 -8.22 16.95
C PHE A 140 6.54 -8.00 17.59
N TYR A 141 5.53 -7.61 16.82
CA TYR A 141 4.17 -7.42 17.35
C TYR A 141 3.46 -8.74 17.63
N SER A 142 3.70 -9.78 16.83
CA SER A 142 3.15 -11.12 17.09
C SER A 142 3.64 -11.69 18.43
N ILE A 143 4.90 -11.48 18.80
CA ILE A 143 5.45 -11.90 20.10
C ILE A 143 4.73 -11.17 21.25
N LYS A 144 4.35 -9.90 21.06
CA LYS A 144 3.52 -9.15 22.02
C LYS A 144 2.05 -9.58 22.06
N GLY A 145 1.64 -10.56 21.26
CA GLY A 145 0.23 -10.92 21.09
C GLY A 145 -0.59 -9.86 20.36
N GLU A 146 0.06 -8.90 19.69
CA GLU A 146 -0.59 -7.80 18.98
C GLU A 146 -0.54 -7.99 17.46
N LYS A 147 -1.51 -7.40 16.76
CA LYS A 147 -1.46 -7.32 15.29
C LYS A 147 -0.56 -6.16 14.88
N LEU A 148 0.17 -6.35 13.78
CA LEU A 148 1.00 -5.29 13.19
C LEU A 148 0.17 -4.01 12.99
N PRO A 149 0.58 -2.86 13.55
CA PRO A 149 -0.18 -1.63 13.44
C PRO A 149 -0.31 -1.14 11.98
N PRO A 150 -1.43 -0.45 11.65
CA PRO A 150 -1.60 0.14 10.34
C PRO A 150 -0.53 1.20 10.06
N LEU A 151 -0.32 1.50 8.77
CA LEU A 151 0.81 2.31 8.32
C LEU A 151 0.86 3.71 8.97
N TYR A 152 -0.29 4.34 9.21
CA TYR A 152 -0.36 5.66 9.87
C TYR A 152 0.07 5.62 11.34
N VAL A 153 -0.17 4.52 12.06
CA VAL A 153 0.30 4.36 13.45
C VAL A 153 1.80 4.19 13.46
N ARG A 154 2.34 3.38 12.54
CA ARG A 154 3.79 3.20 12.39
C ARG A 154 4.49 4.50 12.00
N ALA A 155 3.86 5.34 11.18
CA ALA A 155 4.34 6.67 10.86
C ALA A 155 4.38 7.60 12.09
N GLY A 156 3.39 7.51 12.98
CA GLY A 156 3.42 8.20 14.28
C GLY A 156 4.60 7.75 15.13
N LEU A 157 4.77 6.43 15.31
CA LEU A 157 5.90 5.86 16.05
C LEU A 157 7.25 6.28 15.45
N TRP A 158 7.36 6.30 14.12
CA TRP A 158 8.56 6.76 13.43
C TRP A 158 8.97 8.18 13.83
N GLN A 159 7.99 9.09 13.92
CA GLN A 159 8.23 10.47 14.35
C GLN A 159 8.53 10.56 15.85
N GLU A 160 7.81 9.80 16.68
CA GLU A 160 8.05 9.73 18.12
C GLU A 160 9.47 9.23 18.46
N LYS A 161 9.97 8.26 17.69
CA LYS A 161 11.36 7.76 17.83
C LYS A 161 12.42 8.70 17.23
N GLY A 162 12.02 9.84 16.68
CA GLY A 162 12.95 10.81 16.09
C GLY A 162 13.65 10.33 14.82
N LEU A 163 13.07 9.35 14.10
CA LEU A 163 13.65 8.78 12.88
C LEU A 163 13.37 9.61 11.62
N GLY A 164 12.44 10.57 11.71
CA GLY A 164 12.04 11.50 10.64
C GLY A 164 10.60 11.99 10.84
N LEU A 165 10.02 12.62 9.84
CA LEU A 165 8.63 13.11 9.92
C LEU A 165 7.64 11.99 9.55
N ALA A 166 6.46 11.97 10.16
CA ALA A 166 5.47 10.91 9.93
C ALA A 166 5.06 10.79 8.45
N TYR A 167 4.91 11.91 7.74
CA TYR A 167 4.54 11.90 6.32
C TYR A 167 5.63 11.36 5.39
N GLU A 168 6.88 11.24 5.85
CA GLU A 168 7.98 10.64 5.09
C GLU A 168 8.00 9.11 5.22
N TYR A 169 7.26 8.57 6.19
CA TYR A 169 7.17 7.15 6.43
C TYR A 169 6.24 6.49 5.43
N ILE A 170 6.81 5.70 4.51
CA ILE A 170 6.09 4.96 3.47
C ILE A 170 6.03 3.46 3.75
N GLY A 171 6.56 3.02 4.90
CA GLY A 171 6.63 1.60 5.28
C GLY A 171 7.61 0.78 4.44
N SER A 172 8.63 1.42 3.87
CA SER A 172 9.69 0.72 3.12
C SER A 172 10.44 -0.27 4.01
N ARG A 173 11.06 -1.30 3.41
CA ARG A 173 11.85 -2.30 4.17
C ARG A 173 12.88 -1.64 5.10
N TYR A 174 13.58 -0.62 4.60
CA TYR A 174 14.57 0.13 5.36
C TYR A 174 13.95 0.89 6.55
N GLN A 175 12.82 1.57 6.34
CA GLN A 175 12.12 2.27 7.43
C GLN A 175 11.57 1.28 8.47
N ASN A 176 11.05 0.13 8.04
CA ASN A 176 10.57 -0.90 8.97
C ASN A 176 11.70 -1.47 9.82
N LEU A 177 12.88 -1.68 9.24
CA LEU A 177 14.07 -2.13 9.98
C LEU A 177 14.55 -1.09 10.98
N LYS A 178 14.67 0.18 10.58
CA LYS A 178 15.04 1.27 11.50
C LYS A 178 14.06 1.44 12.65
N LEU A 179 12.76 1.32 12.37
CA LEU A 179 11.74 1.38 13.40
C LEU A 179 11.84 0.20 14.37
N LEU A 180 12.10 -1.01 13.85
CA LEU A 180 12.33 -2.19 14.67
C LEU A 180 13.55 -2.02 15.58
N GLU A 181 14.68 -1.58 15.04
CA GLU A 181 15.91 -1.30 15.80
C GLU A 181 15.65 -0.29 16.94
N ALA A 182 14.88 0.77 16.65
CA ALA A 182 14.50 1.76 17.65
C ALA A 182 13.62 1.17 18.76
N LEU A 183 12.66 0.29 18.42
CA LEU A 183 11.81 -0.40 19.39
C LEU A 183 12.59 -1.41 20.24
N GLN A 184 13.52 -2.15 19.63
CA GLN A 184 14.40 -3.08 20.34
C GLN A 184 15.32 -2.34 21.31
N LYS A 185 15.83 -1.17 20.93
CA LYS A 185 16.67 -0.34 21.80
C LYS A 185 15.96 0.11 23.08
N GLU A 186 14.64 0.26 23.07
CA GLU A 186 13.87 0.60 24.28
C GLU A 186 13.73 -0.56 25.27
N LEU A 187 13.95 -1.78 24.81
CA LEU A 187 13.91 -2.98 25.66
C LEU A 187 15.25 -3.21 26.37
N THR A 188 16.33 -2.59 25.89
CA THR A 188 17.66 -2.67 26.50
C THR A 188 17.88 -1.45 27.40
N PRO A 189 18.05 -1.62 28.72
CA PRO A 189 18.30 -0.50 29.65
C PRO A 189 19.64 0.21 29.41
#